data_AF-G7M8R5-F1
#
_entry.id   AF-G7M8R5-F1
#
_cell.length_a   1.000
_cell.length_b   1.000
_cell.length_c   1.000
_cell.angle_alpha   90.00
_cell.angle_beta   90.00
_cell.angle_gamma   90.00
#
_symmetry.space_group_name_H-M   'P 1'
#
loop_
_entity.id
_entity.type
_entity.pdbx_description
1 polymer ?
#
loop_
_entity_poly.entity_id
_entity_poly.type
_entity_poly.pdbx_seq_one_letter_code
_entity_poly.pdbx_strand_id
1 'polypeptide(L)' 'MIATIILAGVIFGFVAYVMGKQIKKAKNGESGCGCGCSGCSSASACHGIKIEKK' A
#
# COMPACT_ATOMS: atom_id res chain seq x y z
N MET A 1 28.39 -17.98 8.83
CA MET A 1 28.17 -16.64 9.40
C MET A 1 27.96 -15.56 8.33
N ILE A 2 28.77 -15.50 7.27
CA ILE A 2 28.53 -14.53 6.18
C ILE A 2 27.20 -14.78 5.45
N ALA A 3 26.89 -16.04 5.12
CA ALA A 3 25.62 -16.39 4.47
C ALA A 3 24.37 -15.98 5.29
N THR A 4 24.42 -16.11 6.62
CA THR A 4 23.32 -15.73 7.50
C THR A 4 23.13 -14.22 7.56
N ILE A 5 24.21 -13.44 7.52
CA ILE A 5 24.16 -11.97 7.49
C ILE A 5 23.57 -11.49 6.16
N ILE A 6 23.98 -12.10 5.03
CA ILE A 6 23.43 -11.79 3.71
C ILE A 6 21.92 -12.09 3.68
N LEU A 7 21.52 -13.26 4.17
CA LEU A 7 20.12 -13.65 4.20
C LEU A 7 19.27 -12.70 5.04
N ALA A 8 19.76 -12.33 6.23
CA ALA A 8 19.09 -11.36 7.10
C ALA A 8 18.93 -10.00 6.43
N GLY A 9 19.97 -9.51 5.75
CA GLY A 9 19.93 -8.25 5.01
C GLY A 9 18.89 -8.23 3.89
N VAL A 10 18.79 -9.33 3.13
CA VAL A 10 17.79 -9.45 2.04
C VAL A 10 16.38 -9.45 2.60
N ILE A 11 16.10 -10.23 3.65
CA ILE A 11 14.77 -10.29 4.27
C ILE A 11 14.39 -8.91 4.82
N PHE A 12 15.30 -8.26 5.54
CA PHE A 12 15.03 -6.95 6.15
C PHE A 12 14.81 -5.87 5.07
N GLY A 13 15.61 -5.88 4.01
CA GLY A 13 15.44 -4.99 2.86
C GLY A 13 14.09 -5.18 2.17
N PHE A 14 13.64 -6.43 2.00
CA PHE A 14 12.36 -6.74 1.37
C PHE A 14 11.18 -6.27 2.24
N VAL A 15 11.25 -6.48 3.55
CA VAL A 15 10.22 -6.00 4.50
C VAL A 15 10.14 -4.47 4.49
N ALA A 16 11.29 -3.79 4.55
CA ALA A 16 11.35 -2.32 4.48
C ALA A 16 10.80 -1.78 3.16
N TYR A 17 11.10 -2.46 2.04
CA TYR A 17 10.57 -2.11 0.72
C TYR A 17 9.03 -2.23 0.66
N VAL A 18 8.48 -3.36 1.16
CA VAL A 18 7.02 -3.56 1.21
C VAL A 18 6.37 -2.53 2.11
N MET A 19 6.91 -2.28 3.30
CA MET A 19 6.38 -1.24 4.20
C MET A 19 6.44 0.15 3.57
N GLY A 20 7.55 0.52 2.96
CA GLY A 20 7.69 1.79 2.25
C GLY A 20 6.68 1.93 1.11
N LYS A 21 6.44 0.86 0.36
CA LYS A 21 5.42 0.83 -0.71
C LYS A 21 4.01 0.98 -0.14
N GLN A 22 3.70 0.32 0.98
CA GLN A 22 2.39 0.45 1.64
C GLN A 22 2.17 1.86 2.21
N ILE A 23 3.19 2.46 2.82
CA ILE A 23 3.12 3.85 3.32
C ILE A 23 2.95 4.82 2.15
N LYS A 24 3.68 4.62 1.05
CA LYS A 24 3.54 5.44 -0.16
C LYS A 24 2.14 5.31 -0.78
N LYS A 25 1.59 4.10 -0.81
CA LYS A 25 0.21 3.82 -1.25
C LYS A 25 -0.81 4.49 -0.32
N ALA A 26 -0.62 4.38 0.99
CA ALA A 26 -1.47 5.04 1.97
C ALA A 26 -1.43 6.57 1.86
N LYS A 27 -0.24 7.15 1.64
CA LYS A 27 -0.07 8.60 1.39
C LYS A 27 -0.69 9.04 0.06
N ASN A 28 -0.71 8.18 -0.95
CA ASN A 28 -1.37 8.42 -2.23
C ASN A 28 -2.90 8.20 -2.17
N GLY A 29 -3.46 7.89 -0.98
CA GLY A 29 -4.89 7.63 -0.82
C GLY A 29 -5.33 6.25 -1.28
N GLU A 30 -4.40 5.34 -1.60
CA GLU A 30 -4.66 3.93 -1.92
C GLU A 30 -4.74 3.06 -0.64
N SER A 31 -5.09 3.63 0.52
CA SER A 31 -5.21 2.94 1.81
C SER A 31 -6.57 2.26 2.04
N GLY A 32 -7.39 2.13 0.99
CA GLY A 32 -8.72 1.52 1.05
C GLY A 32 -8.78 0.10 0.49
N CYS A 33 -9.95 -0.54 0.65
CA CYS A 33 -10.33 -1.81 0.03
C CYS A 33 -9.76 -1.85 -1.40
N GLY A 34 -8.97 -2.87 -1.77
CA GLY A 34 -8.16 -2.87 -3.01
C GLY A 34 -8.93 -2.68 -4.33
N CYS A 35 -10.26 -2.63 -4.26
CA CYS A 35 -11.12 -2.00 -5.26
C CYS A 35 -11.03 -0.48 -5.09
N GLY A 36 -10.19 0.21 -5.88
CA GLY A 36 -10.16 1.68 -5.90
C GLY A 36 -11.58 2.25 -5.89
N CYS A 37 -11.81 3.39 -5.21
CA CYS A 37 -13.17 3.87 -4.91
C CYS A 37 -14.06 4.08 -6.15
N SER A 38 -13.48 4.21 -7.35
CA SER A 38 -14.19 4.25 -8.63
C SER A 38 -14.85 2.93 -9.04
N GLY A 39 -14.44 1.78 -8.49
CA GLY A 39 -14.97 0.44 -8.77
C GLY A 39 -15.58 -0.27 -7.55
N CYS A 40 -15.73 0.43 -6.42
CA CYS A 40 -16.30 -0.14 -5.20
C CYS A 40 -17.83 -0.05 -5.23
N SER A 41 -18.53 -1.20 -5.16
CA SER A 41 -20.00 -1.26 -5.14
C SER A 41 -20.65 -0.53 -3.95
N SER A 42 -19.87 -0.24 -2.90
CA SER A 42 -20.30 0.54 -1.73
C SER A 42 -19.81 1.99 -1.74
N ALA A 43 -19.26 2.50 -2.86
CA ALA A 43 -18.76 3.87 -2.96
C ALA A 43 -19.81 4.93 -2.59
N SER A 44 -21.09 4.66 -2.85
CA SER A 44 -22.22 5.54 -2.52
C SER A 44 -22.45 5.72 -1.01
N ALA A 45 -21.92 4.83 -0.16
CA ALA A 45 -22.02 4.92 1.30
C ALA A 45 -20.77 5.57 1.94
N CYS A 46 -19.72 5.87 1.17
CA CYS A 46 -18.50 6.48 1.67
C CYS A 46 -18.66 8.01 1.79
N HIS A 47 -18.72 8.52 3.02
CA HIS A 47 -18.67 9.96 3.30
C HIS A 47 -17.27 10.53 3.03
N GLY A 48 -17.20 11.67 2.33
CA GLY A 48 -15.97 12.47 2.18
C GLY A 48 -15.12 12.19 0.94
N ILE A 49 -15.55 11.32 0.02
CA ILE A 49 -14.78 11.05 -1.21
C ILE A 49 -15.13 12.07 -2.30
N LYS A 50 -14.21 12.97 -2.61
CA LYS A 50 -14.17 13.68 -3.90
C LYS A 50 -13.51 12.74 -4.91
N ILE A 51 -14.30 12.10 -5.78
CA ILE A 51 -13.78 11.34 -6.92
C ILE A 51 -13.24 12.36 -7.93
N GLU A 52 -11.97 12.72 -7.83
CA GLU A 52 -11.29 13.41 -8.93
C GLU A 52 -11.02 12.39 -10.04
N LYS A 53 -11.98 12.32 -10.99
CA LYS A 53 -11.74 11.76 -12.32
C LYS A 53 -10.70 12.63 -13.02
N LYS A 54 -9.52 12.09 -13.28
CA LYS A 54 -8.65 12.55 -14.36
C LYS A 54 -8.16 11.35 -15.17
#